data_AF-A0A1H4WEL3-F1
#
_entry.id   AF-A0A1H4WEL3-F1
#
_cell.length_a   1.000
_cell.length_b   1.000
_cell.length_c   1.000
_cell.angle_alpha   90.00
_cell.angle_beta   90.00
_cell.angle_gamma   90.00
#
_symmetry.space_group_name_H-M   'P 1'
#
loop_
_entity.id
_entity.type
_entity.pdbx_description
1 polymer ?
#
loop_
_entity_poly.entity_id
_entity_poly.type
_entity_poly.pdbx_seq_one_letter_code
_entity_poly.pdbx_strand_id
1 'polypeptide(L)'
;MDPSVGLAAASRDGHLALRRVERQQWLVERLYAAHGALLVLDDLAAELGVSGRTIARDVARLRDAGLPIETRQGRDGGVRLDVSGDRLRPVDLDLPEIAALLSSLAVLGPSASESASSAALKLAAALGGETPAGRIEPDRTEQGST
;
A
#
# COMPACT_ATOMS: atom_id res chain seq x y z
N MET A 1 -10.67 -37.01 15.44
CA MET A 1 -10.22 -35.62 15.16
C MET A 1 -11.15 -35.10 14.08
N ASP A 2 -12.00 -34.12 14.40
CA ASP A 2 -13.11 -33.69 13.54
C ASP A 2 -12.63 -32.68 12.48
N PRO A 3 -12.70 -33.00 11.16
CA PRO A 3 -12.22 -32.11 10.10
C PRO A 3 -13.01 -30.81 9.96
N SER A 4 -14.21 -30.73 10.56
CA SER A 4 -15.10 -29.57 10.50
C SER A 4 -14.55 -28.35 11.27
N VAL A 5 -13.76 -28.59 12.32
CA VAL A 5 -13.17 -27.53 13.16
C VAL A 5 -12.02 -26.81 12.44
N GLY A 6 -11.27 -27.55 11.59
CA GLY A 6 -10.13 -27.00 10.85
C GLY A 6 -10.53 -26.00 9.76
N LEU A 7 -11.63 -26.27 9.04
CA LEU A 7 -12.09 -25.40 7.95
C LEU A 7 -12.73 -24.09 8.45
N ALA A 8 -13.46 -24.16 9.57
CA ALA A 8 -14.06 -22.97 10.21
C ALA A 8 -13.00 -22.06 10.87
N ALA A 9 -11.93 -22.64 11.44
CA ALA A 9 -10.79 -21.88 11.97
C ALA A 9 -9.99 -21.22 10.84
N ALA A 10 -9.65 -21.96 9.77
CA ALA A 10 -8.94 -21.42 8.61
C ALA A 10 -9.71 -20.29 7.91
N SER A 11 -11.04 -20.38 7.83
CA SER A 11 -11.90 -19.31 7.30
C SER A 11 -11.90 -18.05 8.19
N ARG A 12 -11.92 -18.22 9.52
CA ARG A 12 -11.79 -17.10 10.47
C ARG A 12 -10.41 -16.44 10.40
N ASP A 13 -9.34 -17.21 10.27
CA ASP A 13 -7.98 -16.69 10.09
C ASP A 13 -7.87 -15.90 8.78
N GLY A 14 -8.49 -16.40 7.71
CA GLY A 14 -8.62 -15.68 6.44
C GLY A 14 -9.39 -14.36 6.58
N HIS A 15 -10.53 -14.35 7.28
CA HIS A 15 -11.29 -13.12 7.53
C HIS A 15 -10.50 -12.11 8.36
N LEU A 16 -9.80 -12.55 9.42
CA LEU A 16 -8.96 -11.69 10.24
C LEU A 16 -7.76 -11.13 9.48
N ALA A 17 -7.19 -11.92 8.56
CA ALA A 17 -6.15 -11.46 7.65
C ALA A 17 -6.69 -10.40 6.68
N LEU A 18 -7.84 -10.64 6.05
CA LEU A 18 -8.47 -9.68 5.13
C LEU A 18 -8.80 -8.36 5.85
N ARG A 19 -9.43 -8.43 7.03
CA ARG A 19 -9.72 -7.25 7.87
C ARG A 19 -8.46 -6.48 8.25
N ARG A 20 -7.32 -7.16 8.41
CA ARG A 20 -6.04 -6.49 8.66
C ARG A 20 -5.57 -5.75 7.41
N VAL A 21 -5.59 -6.40 6.25
CA VAL A 21 -5.16 -5.78 4.99
C VAL A 21 -6.04 -4.58 4.66
N GLU A 22 -7.37 -4.70 4.77
CA GLU A 22 -8.31 -3.58 4.59
C GLU A 22 -7.95 -2.38 5.47
N ARG A 23 -7.71 -2.64 6.76
CA ARG A 23 -7.38 -1.58 7.73
C ARG A 23 -6.02 -0.95 7.46
N GLN A 24 -5.03 -1.76 7.07
CA GLN A 24 -3.71 -1.28 6.68
C GLN A 24 -3.77 -0.42 5.42
N GLN A 25 -4.57 -0.83 4.44
CA GLN A 25 -4.76 -0.09 3.20
C GLN A 25 -5.44 1.26 3.46
N TRP A 26 -6.52 1.26 4.25
CA TRP A 26 -7.16 2.49 4.69
C TRP A 26 -6.17 3.43 5.38
N LEU A 27 -5.30 2.91 6.24
CA LEU A 27 -4.32 3.72 6.98
C LEU A 27 -3.31 4.37 6.02
N VAL A 28 -2.82 3.64 5.02
CA VAL A 28 -1.93 4.19 3.99
C VAL A 28 -2.62 5.28 3.19
N GLU A 29 -3.84 5.04 2.73
CA GLU A 29 -4.63 6.03 1.98
C GLU A 29 -4.90 7.29 2.81
N ARG A 30 -5.25 7.12 4.08
CA ARG A 30 -5.50 8.22 5.02
C ARG A 30 -4.26 9.07 5.26
N LEU A 31 -3.10 8.44 5.46
CA LEU A 31 -1.82 9.13 5.66
C LEU A 31 -1.33 9.81 4.38
N TYR A 32 -1.55 9.18 3.21
CA TYR A 32 -1.20 9.76 1.91
C TYR A 32 -2.04 11.00 1.62
N ALA A 33 -3.36 10.94 1.86
CA ALA A 33 -4.28 12.07 1.71
C ALA A 33 -4.00 13.23 2.69
N ALA A 34 -3.27 12.96 3.79
CA ALA A 34 -2.86 14.00 4.73
C ALA A 34 -1.62 14.79 4.25
N HIS A 35 -1.03 14.43 3.11
CA HIS A 35 0.07 15.17 2.47
C HIS A 35 1.22 15.52 3.44
N GLY A 36 1.63 14.56 4.27
CA GLY A 36 2.72 14.73 5.23
C GLY A 36 2.34 15.39 6.56
N ALA A 37 1.06 15.73 6.78
CA ALA A 37 0.57 16.16 8.09
C ALA A 37 0.63 15.01 9.11
N LEU A 38 0.96 15.35 10.36
CA LEU A 38 0.91 14.39 11.47
C LEU A 38 -0.54 14.13 11.87
N LEU A 39 -0.94 12.86 11.86
CA LEU A 39 -2.25 12.41 12.33
C LEU A 39 -2.11 11.71 13.68
N VAL A 40 -3.00 12.02 14.61
CA VAL A 40 -3.01 11.42 15.95
C VAL A 40 -3.54 9.98 15.86
N LEU A 41 -2.89 9.04 16.55
CA LEU A 41 -3.27 7.63 16.51
C LEU A 41 -4.69 7.37 17.03
N ASP A 42 -5.10 8.11 18.07
CA ASP A 42 -6.41 7.95 18.68
C ASP A 42 -7.53 8.44 17.75
N ASP A 43 -7.28 9.49 16.95
CA ASP A 43 -8.23 9.95 15.93
C ASP A 43 -8.37 8.91 14.82
N LEU A 44 -7.27 8.36 14.33
CA LEU A 44 -7.28 7.26 13.35
C LEU A 44 -7.99 6.02 13.88
N ALA A 45 -7.81 5.72 15.17
CA ALA A 45 -8.46 4.61 15.84
C ALA A 45 -9.98 4.82 15.94
N ALA A 46 -10.40 6.04 16.27
CA ALA A 46 -11.81 6.44 16.32
C ALA A 46 -12.46 6.39 14.93
N GLU A 47 -11.79 6.90 13.89
CA GLU A 47 -12.26 6.86 12.50
C GLU A 47 -12.50 5.43 12.01
N LEU A 48 -11.61 4.49 12.37
CA LEU A 48 -11.71 3.06 12.00
C LEU A 48 -12.54 2.21 12.96
N GLY A 49 -12.98 2.76 14.10
CA GLY A 49 -13.68 2.00 15.14
C GLY A 49 -12.84 0.88 15.79
N VAL A 50 -11.52 1.08 15.92
CA VAL A 50 -10.59 0.13 16.55
C VAL A 50 -9.85 0.76 17.72
N SER A 51 -9.04 -0.02 18.44
CA SER A 51 -8.20 0.52 19.52
C SER A 51 -6.94 1.23 18.99
N GLY A 52 -6.43 2.22 19.72
CA GLY A 52 -5.13 2.83 19.42
C GLY A 52 -3.98 1.81 19.40
N ARG A 53 -4.05 0.75 20.21
CA ARG A 53 -3.08 -0.37 20.16
C ARG A 53 -3.15 -1.17 18.85
N THR A 54 -4.33 -1.27 18.24
CA THR A 54 -4.50 -1.91 16.92
C THR A 54 -3.83 -1.06 15.85
N ILE A 55 -4.11 0.25 15.82
CA ILE A 55 -3.47 1.19 14.89
C ILE A 55 -1.95 1.18 15.06
N ALA A 56 -1.44 1.28 16.28
CA ALA A 56 0.00 1.24 16.55
C ALA A 56 0.68 -0.04 16.01
N ARG A 57 0.01 -1.19 16.12
CA ARG A 57 0.51 -2.46 15.56
C ARG A 57 0.49 -2.48 14.04
N ASP A 58 -0.53 -1.92 13.41
CA ASP A 58 -0.60 -1.87 11.94
C ASP A 58 0.42 -0.86 11.38
N VAL A 59 0.61 0.28 12.03
CA VAL A 59 1.70 1.24 11.75
C VAL A 59 3.06 0.54 11.80
N ALA A 60 3.33 -0.20 12.88
CA ALA A 60 4.58 -0.94 13.01
C ALA A 60 4.78 -1.95 11.87
N ARG A 61 3.75 -2.73 11.54
CA ARG A 61 3.79 -3.70 10.43
C ARG A 61 4.02 -3.03 9.07
N LEU A 62 3.41 -1.87 8.83
CA LEU A 62 3.59 -1.12 7.59
C LEU A 62 5.02 -0.57 7.47
N ARG A 63 5.58 -0.07 8.58
CA ARG A 63 7.00 0.32 8.64
C ARG A 63 7.92 -0.86 8.38
N ASP A 64 7.65 -2.01 8.99
CA ASP A 64 8.43 -3.24 8.79
C ASP A 64 8.33 -3.74 7.34
N ALA A 65 7.22 -3.46 6.66
CA ALA A 65 7.03 -3.73 5.24
C ALA A 65 7.71 -2.70 4.31
N GLY A 66 8.38 -1.68 4.87
CA GLY A 66 9.16 -0.70 4.10
C GLY A 66 8.41 0.58 3.73
N LEU A 67 7.19 0.80 4.23
CA LEU A 67 6.51 2.09 4.02
C LEU A 67 7.21 3.20 4.82
N PRO A 68 7.44 4.38 4.23
CA PRO A 68 8.12 5.50 4.88
C PRO A 68 7.18 6.22 5.86
N ILE A 69 6.78 5.54 6.94
CA ILE A 69 5.91 6.12 7.96
C ILE A 69 6.78 6.61 9.11
N GLU A 70 6.73 7.90 9.41
CA GLU A 70 7.34 8.50 10.58
C GLU A 70 6.37 8.51 11.76
N THR A 71 6.91 8.28 12.96
CA THR A 71 6.18 8.35 14.23
C THR A 71 6.80 9.42 15.13
N ARG A 72 5.99 10.35 15.61
CA ARG A 72 6.37 11.34 16.62
C ARG A 72 5.68 11.03 17.94
N GLN A 73 6.45 10.96 19.03
CA GLN A 73 5.90 10.74 20.38
C GLN A 73 5.47 12.06 21.04
N GLY A 74 4.60 11.97 22.05
CA GLY A 74 4.17 13.10 22.88
C GLY A 74 2.72 13.54 22.66
N ARG A 75 2.29 14.57 23.38
CA ARG A 75 0.93 15.14 23.33
C ARG A 75 0.55 15.64 21.94
N ASP A 76 1.52 16.18 21.21
CA ASP A 76 1.39 16.61 19.81
C ASP A 76 2.06 15.59 18.88
N GLY A 77 2.06 14.32 19.28
CA GLY A 77 2.61 13.21 18.52
C GLY A 77 1.65 12.70 17.45
N GLY A 78 2.08 11.73 16.67
CA GLY A 78 1.28 11.16 15.60
C GLY A 78 2.09 10.33 14.61
N VAL A 79 1.44 9.99 13.52
CA VAL A 79 2.02 9.31 12.36
C VAL A 79 1.85 10.15 11.11
N ARG A 80 2.84 10.11 10.23
CA ARG A 80 2.74 10.68 8.88
C ARG A 80 3.45 9.79 7.89
N LEU A 81 3.04 9.86 6.62
CA LEU A 81 3.81 9.28 5.53
C LEU A 81 4.86 10.31 5.09
N ASP A 82 6.14 10.00 5.29
CA ASP A 82 7.28 10.80 4.83
C ASP A 82 7.60 10.45 3.37
N VAL A 83 6.73 10.89 2.46
CA VAL A 83 7.05 10.91 1.03
C VAL A 83 7.63 12.28 0.73
N SER A 84 8.94 12.42 0.90
CA SER A 84 9.66 13.63 0.52
C SER A 84 9.72 13.75 -1.02
N GLY A 85 8.68 14.32 -1.62
CA GLY A 85 8.62 14.68 -3.05
C GLY A 85 7.24 14.54 -3.67
N ASP A 86 6.86 15.49 -4.54
CA ASP A 86 5.56 15.54 -5.23
C ASP A 86 5.31 14.37 -6.21
N ARG A 87 6.29 13.46 -6.43
CA ARG A 87 6.15 12.27 -7.30
C ARG A 87 6.99 11.10 -6.79
N LEU A 88 6.36 9.92 -6.69
CA LEU A 88 7.06 8.65 -6.58
C LEU A 88 7.95 8.46 -7.82
N ARG A 89 9.18 7.94 -7.65
CA ARG A 89 10.00 7.55 -8.79
C ARG A 89 9.29 6.43 -9.57
N PRO A 90 9.27 6.46 -10.91
CA PRO A 90 8.78 5.33 -11.69
C PRO A 90 9.52 4.05 -11.30
N VAL A 91 8.79 2.94 -11.27
CA VAL A 91 9.34 1.60 -11.03
C VAL A 91 9.21 0.81 -12.33
N ASP A 92 10.32 0.27 -12.81
CA ASP A 92 10.31 -0.68 -13.91
C ASP A 92 10.04 -2.08 -13.34
N LEU A 93 9.05 -2.77 -13.91
CA LEU A 93 8.67 -4.13 -13.51
C LEU A 93 8.73 -5.05 -14.73
N ASP A 94 9.29 -6.25 -14.55
CA ASP A 94 9.28 -7.29 -15.56
C ASP A 94 7.97 -8.10 -15.56
N LEU A 95 7.80 -8.95 -16.57
CA LEU A 95 6.59 -9.77 -16.72
C LEU A 95 6.34 -10.68 -15.49
N PRO A 96 7.34 -11.46 -14.99
CA PRO A 96 7.20 -12.20 -13.73
C PRO A 96 6.76 -11.36 -12.53
N GLU A 97 7.32 -10.17 -12.34
CA GLU A 97 6.99 -9.26 -11.25
C GLU A 97 5.55 -8.75 -11.34
N ILE A 98 5.12 -8.33 -12.53
CA ILE A 98 3.73 -7.93 -12.77
C ILE A 98 2.77 -9.10 -12.52
N ALA A 99 3.10 -10.30 -12.99
CA ALA A 99 2.29 -11.49 -12.78
C ALA A 99 2.18 -11.88 -11.29
N ALA A 100 3.26 -11.70 -10.52
CA ALA A 100 3.26 -11.93 -9.07
C ALA A 100 2.34 -10.94 -8.33
N LEU A 101 2.35 -9.66 -8.72
CA LEU A 101 1.45 -8.65 -8.15
C LEU A 101 -0.01 -8.94 -8.49
N LEU A 102 -0.33 -9.24 -9.76
CA LEU A 102 -1.69 -9.59 -10.18
C LEU A 102 -2.21 -10.84 -9.45
N SER A 103 -1.36 -11.86 -9.28
CA SER A 103 -1.73 -13.07 -8.52
C SER A 103 -2.00 -12.77 -7.05
N SER A 104 -1.20 -11.90 -6.44
CA SER A 104 -1.40 -11.46 -5.05
C SER A 104 -2.71 -10.67 -4.88
N LEU A 105 -3.04 -9.79 -5.84
CA LEU A 105 -4.30 -9.06 -5.86
C LEU A 105 -5.51 -9.98 -6.07
N ALA A 106 -5.38 -11.03 -6.87
CA ALA A 106 -6.44 -12.02 -7.08
C ALA A 106 -6.79 -12.77 -5.79
N VAL A 107 -5.81 -13.02 -4.90
CA VAL A 107 -6.04 -13.63 -3.58
C VAL A 107 -6.75 -12.67 -2.62
N LEU A 108 -6.38 -11.38 -2.65
CA LEU A 108 -7.04 -10.35 -1.83
C LEU A 108 -8.46 -10.02 -2.32
N GLY A 109 -8.70 -10.19 -3.62
CA GLY A 109 -9.91 -9.78 -4.31
C GLY A 109 -9.77 -8.36 -4.88
N PRO A 110 -10.09 -8.13 -6.17
CA PRO A 110 -9.94 -6.81 -6.81
C PRO A 110 -10.86 -5.73 -6.23
N SER A 111 -11.88 -6.12 -5.46
CA SER A 111 -12.78 -5.22 -4.74
C SER A 111 -12.33 -4.88 -3.31
N ALA A 112 -11.13 -5.31 -2.89
CA ALA A 112 -10.62 -5.03 -1.55
C ALA A 112 -10.41 -3.52 -1.28
N SER A 113 -10.11 -2.74 -2.32
CA SER A 113 -10.12 -1.27 -2.30
C SER A 113 -10.13 -0.68 -3.71
N GLU A 114 -10.45 0.61 -3.83
CA GLU A 114 -10.32 1.35 -5.09
C GLU A 114 -8.88 1.36 -5.61
N SER A 115 -7.90 1.48 -4.71
CA SER A 115 -6.48 1.40 -5.04
C SER A 115 -6.08 0.03 -5.58
N ALA A 116 -6.59 -1.06 -5.01
CA ALA A 116 -6.34 -2.43 -5.50
C ALA A 116 -6.91 -2.62 -6.92
N SER A 117 -8.14 -2.13 -7.17
CA SER A 117 -8.75 -2.13 -8.49
C SER A 117 -7.94 -1.30 -9.50
N SER A 118 -7.53 -0.08 -9.12
CA SER A 118 -6.70 0.80 -9.95
C SER A 118 -5.34 0.17 -10.28
N ALA A 119 -4.70 -0.47 -9.30
CA ALA A 119 -3.43 -1.17 -9.50
C ALA A 119 -3.58 -2.35 -10.46
N ALA A 120 -4.61 -3.19 -10.28
CA ALA A 120 -4.87 -4.32 -11.17
C ALA A 120 -5.06 -3.87 -12.63
N LEU A 121 -5.83 -2.80 -12.86
CA LEU A 121 -6.04 -2.23 -14.20
C LEU A 121 -4.73 -1.72 -14.82
N LYS A 122 -3.92 -0.97 -14.07
CA LYS A 122 -2.62 -0.44 -14.57
C LYS A 122 -1.64 -1.56 -14.89
N LEU A 123 -1.57 -2.58 -14.04
CA LEU A 123 -0.71 -3.75 -14.24
C LEU A 123 -1.14 -4.55 -15.47
N ALA A 124 -2.45 -4.78 -15.65
CA ALA A 124 -2.98 -5.47 -16.83
C ALA A 124 -2.72 -4.67 -18.13
N ALA A 125 -2.89 -3.34 -18.11
CA ALA A 125 -2.61 -2.48 -19.26
C ALA A 125 -1.13 -2.52 -19.67
N ALA A 126 -0.21 -2.56 -18.69
CA ALA A 126 1.22 -2.68 -18.94
C ALA A 126 1.58 -3.98 -19.70
N LEU A 127 0.86 -5.08 -19.46
CA LEU A 127 1.03 -6.34 -20.19
C LEU A 127 0.42 -6.32 -21.59
N GLY A 128 -0.65 -5.54 -21.78
CA GLY A 128 -1.35 -5.39 -23.07
C GLY A 128 -0.64 -4.49 -24.08
N GLY A 129 0.49 -3.87 -23.71
CA GLY A 129 1.26 -2.97 -24.58
C GLY A 129 0.76 -1.51 -24.59
N GLU A 130 -0.25 -1.17 -23.80
CA GLU A 130 -0.69 0.21 -23.62
C GLU A 130 0.16 0.87 -22.52
N THR A 131 1.36 1.30 -22.89
CA THR A 131 2.18 2.12 -21.98
C THR A 131 1.53 3.49 -21.81
N PRO A 132 1.19 3.94 -20.58
CA PRO A 132 0.84 5.33 -20.36
C PRO A 132 2.07 6.18 -20.67
N ALA A 133 1.96 7.04 -21.68
CA ALA A 133 3.03 7.92 -22.16
C ALA A 133 3.69 8.67 -21.01
N GLY A 134 4.98 8.39 -20.76
CA GLY A 134 5.71 8.98 -19.66
C GLY A 134 7.19 8.64 -19.62
N ARG A 135 7.85 8.48 -20.78
CA ARG A 135 9.32 8.49 -20.86
C ARG A 135 9.75 9.83 -21.46
N ILE A 136 10.15 10.76 -20.61
CA ILE A 136 11.00 11.88 -21.02
C ILE A 136 12.43 11.33 -20.98
N GLU A 137 13.00 11.02 -22.14
CA GLU A 137 14.44 10.84 -22.26
C GLU A 137 15.12 12.20 -22.03
N PRO A 138 16.08 12.33 -21.10
CA PRO A 138 16.93 13.51 -21.08
C PRO A 138 17.84 13.48 -22.32
N ASP A 139 17.69 14.54 -23.11
CA ASP A 139 18.52 14.94 -24.23
C ASP A 139 20.01 14.67 -23.94
N ARG A 140 20.63 13.78 -24.72
CA ARG A 140 22.09 13.72 -24.80
C ARG A 140 22.52 14.85 -25.73
N THR A 141 22.56 16.05 -25.18
CA THR A 141 23.20 17.18 -25.83
C THR A 141 24.65 16.82 -26.11
N GLU A 142 24.94 16.66 -27.39
CA GLU A 142 26.20 16.89 -28.09
C GLU A 142 27.38 17.30 -27.20
N GLN A 143 28.31 16.38 -26.95
CA GLN A 143 29.71 16.74 -26.75
C GLN A 143 30.62 15.75 -27.46
N GLY A 144 31.23 16.24 -28.53
CA GLY A 144 32.50 15.76 -29.04
C GLY A 144 32.43 15.01 -30.36
N SER A 145 32.63 15.72 -31.48
CA SER A 145 33.81 15.43 -32.33
C SER A 145 34.01 16.48 -33.43
N THR A 146 35.24 17.02 -33.44
CA THR A 146 35.97 17.70 -34.51
C THR A 146 35.60 19.14 -34.85
#